data_AF-A0A0C3JWS2-F1
#
_entry.id   AF-A0A0C3JWS2-F1
#
_cell.length_a   1.000
_cell.length_b   1.000
_cell.length_c   1.000
_cell.angle_alpha   90.00
_cell.angle_beta   90.00
_cell.angle_gamma   90.00
#
_symmetry.space_group_name_H-M   'P 1'
#
loop_
_entity.id
_entity.type
_entity.pdbx_description
1 polymer ?
#
loop_
_entity_poly.entity_id
_entity_poly.type
_entity_poly.pdbx_seq_one_letter_code
_entity_poly.pdbx_strand_id
1 'polypeptide(L)' 'MTDFKLAGRWEQKHTKVLLDLKVALMSQPMLHAPQYDGTPFVITMDSVSQRFGTVLTQQSKVQAPNSKTVE' A
#
# COMPACT_ATOMS: atom_id res chain seq x y z
N MET A 1 12.11 24.17 2.47
CA MET A 1 12.07 22.87 1.76
C MET A 1 12.09 23.17 0.28
N THR A 2 13.09 22.68 -0.44
CA THR A 2 13.19 22.83 -1.90
C THR A 2 12.23 21.84 -2.54
N ASP A 3 11.25 22.31 -3.31
CA ASP A 3 10.37 21.45 -4.10
C ASP A 3 11.20 20.67 -5.12
N PHE A 4 11.41 19.37 -4.88
CA PHE A 4 12.08 18.48 -5.83
C PHE A 4 11.12 18.17 -6.99
N LYS A 5 11.07 19.06 -7.97
CA LYS A 5 10.23 18.87 -9.17
C LYS A 5 10.84 17.77 -10.06
N LEU A 6 10.07 16.71 -10.28
CA LEU A 6 10.43 15.60 -11.16
C LEU A 6 10.22 15.89 -12.65
N ALA A 7 9.67 17.05 -13.00
CA ALA A 7 9.20 17.39 -14.35
C ALA A 7 10.26 17.25 -15.48
N GLY A 8 11.56 17.26 -15.17
CA GLY A 8 12.65 17.03 -16.13
C GLY A 8 13.36 15.67 -16.01
N ARG A 9 12.97 14.84 -15.04
CA ARG A 9 13.55 13.49 -14.77
C ARG A 9 12.50 12.37 -14.86
N TRP A 10 11.23 12.73 -14.98
CA TRP A 10 10.13 11.78 -15.06
C TRP A 10 9.97 11.26 -16.49
N GLU A 11 10.48 10.06 -16.73
CA GLU A 11 10.33 9.37 -18.00
C GLU A 11 9.11 8.44 -18.00
N GLN A 12 8.72 7.97 -19.19
CA GLN A 12 7.60 7.04 -19.38
C GLN A 12 7.77 5.74 -18.56
N LYS A 13 9.02 5.27 -18.37
CA LYS A 13 9.33 4.10 -17.52
C LYS A 13 8.90 4.30 -16.06
N HIS A 14 9.01 5.52 -15.53
CA HIS A 14 8.59 5.82 -14.16
C HIS A 14 7.07 5.80 -14.03
N THR A 15 6.34 6.33 -15.02
CA THR A 15 4.87 6.20 -15.08
C THR A 15 4.46 4.73 -15.07
N LYS A 16 5.11 3.90 -15.90
CA LYS A 16 4.81 2.47 -15.96
C LYS A 16 5.02 1.80 -14.60
N VAL A 17 6.18 2.00 -13.97
CA VAL A 17 6.48 1.42 -12.66
C VAL A 17 5.50 1.90 -11.58
N LEU A 18 5.11 3.18 -11.59
CA LEU A 18 4.13 3.71 -10.65
C LEU A 18 2.74 3.06 -10.85
N LEU A 19 2.32 2.83 -12.10
CA LEU A 19 1.07 2.14 -12.39
C LEU A 19 1.13 0.67 -11.96
N ASP A 20 2.24 -0.02 -12.26
CA ASP A 20 2.44 -1.41 -11.86
C ASP A 20 2.42 -1.53 -10.31
N LEU A 21 3.00 -0.57 -9.58
CA LEU A 21 2.93 -0.52 -8.12
C LEU A 21 1.49 -0.30 -7.61
N LYS A 22 0.72 0.60 -8.23
CA LYS A 22 -0.70 0.78 -7.86
C LYS A 22 -1.49 -0.50 -8.05
N VAL A 23 -1.27 -1.22 -9.16
CA VAL A 23 -1.91 -2.52 -9.41
C VAL A 23 -1.52 -3.52 -8.32
N ALA A 24 -0.24 -3.62 -7.97
CA ALA A 24 0.23 -4.52 -6.92
C ALA A 24 -0.41 -4.23 -5.55
N LEU A 25 -0.55 -2.95 -5.18
CA LEU A 25 -1.22 -2.53 -3.94
C LEU A 25 -2.72 -2.84 -3.90
N MET A 26 -3.37 -2.89 -5.06
CA MET A 26 -4.81 -3.20 -5.19
C MET A 26 -5.09 -4.68 -5.46
N SER A 27 -4.07 -5.53 -5.46
CA SER A 27 -4.17 -6.96 -5.77
C SER A 27 -3.82 -7.80 -4.54
N GLN A 28 -4.15 -9.09 -4.58
CA GLN A 28 -3.60 -10.04 -3.61
C GLN A 28 -2.06 -10.14 -3.79
N PRO A 29 -1.27 -10.21 -2.72
CA PRO A 29 -1.69 -10.37 -1.32
C PRO A 29 -1.78 -9.06 -0.50
N MET A 30 -1.80 -7.89 -1.15
CA MET A 30 -1.84 -6.60 -0.44
C MET A 30 -3.27 -6.22 -0.03
N LEU A 31 -4.23 -6.43 -0.93
CA LEU A 31 -5.65 -6.21 -0.66
C LEU A 31 -6.38 -7.55 -0.54
N HIS A 32 -6.98 -7.77 0.63
CA HIS A 32 -7.75 -8.96 0.96
C HIS A 32 -9.13 -8.60 1.51
N ALA A 33 -10.04 -9.58 1.50
CA ALA A 33 -11.31 -9.45 2.18
C ALA A 33 -11.07 -9.33 3.71
N PRO A 34 -11.85 -8.51 4.43
CA PRO A 34 -11.78 -8.42 5.88
C PRO A 34 -12.06 -9.78 6.55
N GLN A 35 -11.37 -10.06 7.64
CA GLN A 35 -11.60 -11.22 8.50
C GLN A 35 -12.41 -10.80 9.72
N TYR A 36 -13.49 -11.52 10.00
CA TYR A 36 -14.38 -11.25 11.15
C TYR A 36 -14.23 -12.34 12.22
N ASP A 37 -13.00 -12.74 12.52
CA ASP A 37 -12.66 -13.84 13.44
C ASP A 37 -12.15 -13.36 14.80
N GLY A 38 -12.24 -12.06 15.06
CA GLY A 38 -11.69 -11.41 16.25
C GLY A 38 -10.31 -10.78 16.04
N THR A 39 -9.68 -10.98 14.88
CA THR A 39 -8.43 -10.28 14.54
C THR A 39 -8.67 -8.77 14.45
N PRO A 40 -7.94 -7.93 15.22
CA PRO A 40 -8.19 -6.50 15.26
C PRO A 40 -7.92 -5.79 13.93
N PHE A 41 -8.70 -4.75 13.65
CA PHE A 41 -8.35 -3.76 12.64
C PHE A 41 -7.49 -2.66 13.25
N VAL A 42 -6.50 -2.20 12.51
CA VAL A 42 -5.64 -1.07 12.88
C VAL A 42 -5.88 0.08 11.91
N ILE A 43 -6.18 1.26 12.44
CA ILE A 43 -6.29 2.49 11.65
C ILE A 43 -5.02 3.30 11.84
N THR A 44 -4.30 3.56 10.76
CA THR A 44 -3.23 4.55 10.72
C THR A 44 -3.75 5.79 10.01
N MET A 45 -3.70 6.93 10.69
CA MET A 45 -4.14 8.22 10.15
C MET A 45 -3.00 9.22 10.20
N ASP A 46 -2.83 9.96 9.13
CA ASP A 46 -1.97 11.14 9.10
C ASP A 46 -2.78 12.33 8.57
N SER A 47 -2.62 13.47 9.21
CA SER A 47 -3.29 14.72 8.83
C SER A 47 -2.25 15.81 8.65
N VAL A 48 -2.26 16.42 7.46
CA VAL A 48 -1.38 17.54 7.13
C VAL A 48 -2.19 18.70 6.57
N SER A 49 -2.21 19.79 7.34
CA SER A 49 -2.91 21.04 7.05
C SER A 49 -4.36 20.86 6.58
N GLN A 50 -4.58 20.78 5.27
CA GLN A 50 -5.90 20.72 4.63
C GLN A 50 -6.27 19.33 4.09
N ARG A 51 -5.44 18.31 4.36
CA ARG A 51 -5.63 16.95 3.84
C ARG A 51 -5.44 15.94 4.95
N PHE A 52 -6.26 14.90 4.94
CA PHE A 52 -6.08 13.74 5.79
C PHE A 52 -6.06 12.48 4.93
N GLY A 53 -5.27 11.49 5.35
CA GLY A 53 -5.23 10.17 4.76
C GLY A 53 -5.35 9.12 5.85
N THR A 54 -6.08 8.05 5.57
CA THR A 54 -6.23 6.91 6.47
C THR A 54 -5.93 5.62 5.75
N VAL A 55 -5.33 4.67 6.46
CA VAL A 55 -5.16 3.29 6.02
C VAL A 55 -5.73 2.38 7.09
N LEU A 56 -6.66 1.51 6.69
CA LEU A 56 -7.18 0.43 7.52
C LEU A 56 -6.39 -0.85 7.18
N THR A 57 -5.74 -1.45 8.16
CA THR A 57 -5.01 -2.71 8.00
C THR A 57 -5.53 -3.77 8.94
N GLN A 58 -5.29 -5.03 8.59
CA GLN A 58 -5.56 -6.19 9.42
C GLN A 58 -4.41 -7.17 9.23
N GLN A 59 -3.95 -7.81 10.31
CA GLN A 59 -2.95 -8.86 10.19
C GLN A 59 -3.56 -10.04 9.43
N SER A 60 -2.91 -10.51 8.38
CA SER A 60 -3.36 -11.66 7.61
C SER A 60 -2.21 -12.62 7.38
N LYS A 61 -2.47 -13.92 7.53
CA LYS A 61 -1.48 -14.96 7.22
C LYS A 61 -1.45 -15.17 5.72
N VAL A 62 -0.58 -14.42 5.04
CA VAL A 62 -0.35 -14.64 3.60
C VAL A 62 0.61 -15.82 3.47
N GLN A 63 0.11 -16.95 2.96
CA GLN A 63 0.97 -18.04 2.55
C GLN A 63 1.66 -17.65 1.24
N ALA A 64 2.95 -17.33 1.29
CA ALA A 64 3.73 -17.22 0.07
C ALA A 64 3.69 -18.57 -0.68
N PRO A 65 3.66 -18.59 -2.02
CA PRO A 65 3.64 -19.82 -2.82
C PRO A 65 4.78 -20.81 -2.48
N ASN A 66 5.83 -20.33 -1.80
CA ASN A 66 7.06 -21.08 -1.50
C ASN A 66 7.19 -21.49 -0.02
N SER A 67 6.07 -21.73 0.67
CA SER A 67 6.02 -22.44 1.97
C SER A 67 6.88 -21.83 3.09
N LYS A 68 7.01 -20.51 3.12
CA LYS A 68 7.46 -19.79 4.33
C LYS A 68 6.37 -18.81 4.71
N THR A 69 5.65 -19.16 5.77
CA THR A 69 4.78 -18.21 6.47
C THR A 69 5.66 -17.06 6.93
N VAL A 70 5.42 -15.87 6.40
CA VAL A 70 5.98 -14.64 6.96
C VAL A 70 4.90 -14.10 7.89
N GLU A 71 5.19 -14.07 9.19
CA GLU A 71 4.33 -13.46 10.21
C GLU A 71 4.35 -11.93 10.15
#